data_AF-K5VTF6-F1
#
_entry.id   AF-K5VTF6-F1
#
_cell.length_a   1.000
_cell.length_b   1.000
_cell.length_c   1.000
_cell.angle_alpha   90.00
_cell.angle_beta   90.00
_cell.angle_gamma   90.00
#
_symmetry.space_group_name_H-M   'P 1'
#
loop_
_entity.id
_entity.type
_entity.pdbx_description
1 polymer ?
#
loop_
_entity_poly.entity_id
_entity_poly.type
_entity_poly.pdbx_seq_one_letter_code
_entity_poly.pdbx_strand_id
1 'polypeptide(L)'
;MTLILPLSDPCCFNMQELASATEHRANVSRILLSRSGTDHLSTADLELKASPLFVHLSHGLALTTGSALGSIPPTIDQCLSTYQISNTVGLTVGARAWTKHAHRSQELHPSDVSKTSAGQLGWWGRAQGSKSQLNEQSLILFWKIVNAVTWRNLHWLPHQVLVYEIRVKEGYGMRWSQDRSSLKEGEDVNERGEDERPWVFRGFVEPMIENGHEVGWRHRLTFPSASSSTSNTVEFAHPSHQT
;
A
#
# COMPACT_ATOMS: atom_id res chain seq x y z
N MET A 1 -24.89 12.23 -0.99
CA MET A 1 -24.47 12.46 -2.39
C MET A 1 -22.97 12.71 -2.38
N THR A 2 -22.17 11.64 -2.39
CA THR A 2 -20.70 11.74 -2.33
C THR A 2 -20.22 12.27 -3.68
N LEU A 3 -19.53 13.41 -3.68
CA LEU A 3 -18.83 13.88 -4.86
C LEU A 3 -17.80 12.80 -5.23
N ILE A 4 -18.00 12.14 -6.38
CA ILE A 4 -16.98 11.26 -6.94
C ILE A 4 -15.88 12.19 -7.40
N LEU A 5 -14.81 12.32 -6.61
CA LEU A 5 -13.59 12.98 -7.05
C LEU A 5 -12.89 12.06 -8.07
N PRO A 6 -12.15 12.63 -9.05
CA PRO A 6 -11.33 11.82 -9.95
C PRO A 6 -10.37 10.95 -9.14
N LEU A 7 -10.15 9.72 -9.60
CA LEU A 7 -9.24 8.79 -8.94
C LEU A 7 -7.82 9.36 -9.01
N SER A 8 -7.17 9.49 -7.86
CA SER A 8 -5.79 9.95 -7.79
C SER A 8 -4.82 8.82 -8.11
N ASP A 9 -3.69 9.16 -8.72
CA ASP A 9 -2.60 8.19 -8.95
C ASP A 9 -1.98 7.77 -7.61
N PRO A 10 -1.89 6.45 -7.34
CA PRO A 10 -1.15 5.94 -6.19
C PRO A 10 0.30 6.43 -6.17
N CYS A 11 0.80 6.79 -5.00
CA CYS A 11 2.20 7.16 -4.82
C CYS A 11 2.78 6.53 -3.56
N CYS A 12 3.96 5.95 -3.68
CA CYS A 12 4.67 5.33 -2.57
C CYS A 12 6.17 5.28 -2.90
N PHE A 13 7.00 5.59 -1.91
CA PHE A 13 8.45 5.53 -2.05
C PHE A 13 8.90 4.16 -2.57
N ASN A 14 9.74 4.17 -3.60
CA ASN A 14 10.28 2.98 -4.29
C ASN A 14 9.24 1.99 -4.80
N MET A 15 8.01 2.44 -5.08
CA MET A 15 7.01 1.62 -5.73
C MET A 15 6.46 2.32 -6.97
N GLN A 16 6.22 1.54 -8.02
CA GLN A 16 5.77 2.03 -9.31
C GLN A 16 4.63 1.16 -9.82
N GLU A 17 3.68 1.80 -10.49
CA GLU A 17 2.65 1.11 -11.25
C GLU A 17 3.18 0.68 -12.63
N LEU A 18 2.38 -0.10 -13.36
CA LEU A 18 2.57 -0.28 -14.79
C LEU A 18 2.47 1.06 -15.53
N ALA A 19 3.23 1.22 -16.60
CA ALA A 19 3.29 2.50 -17.34
C ALA A 19 1.92 2.97 -17.88
N SER A 20 1.00 2.05 -18.16
CA SER A 20 -0.36 2.33 -18.63
C SER A 20 -1.36 2.68 -17.53
N ALA A 21 -0.99 2.59 -16.24
CA ALA A 21 -1.92 2.72 -15.13
C ALA A 21 -2.60 4.09 -15.07
N THR A 22 -1.84 5.17 -15.22
CA THR A 22 -2.37 6.55 -15.21
C THR A 22 -3.42 6.76 -16.31
N GLU A 23 -3.15 6.29 -17.53
CA GLU A 23 -4.09 6.41 -18.65
C GLU A 23 -5.36 5.59 -18.38
N HIS A 24 -5.23 4.33 -17.95
CA HIS A 24 -6.38 3.50 -17.60
C HIS A 24 -7.22 4.14 -16.49
N ARG A 25 -6.60 4.73 -15.48
CA ARG A 25 -7.29 5.40 -14.36
C ARG A 25 -8.01 6.67 -14.80
N ALA A 26 -7.44 7.44 -15.73
CA ALA A 26 -8.11 8.59 -16.32
C ALA A 26 -9.39 8.15 -17.07
N ASN A 27 -9.32 7.05 -17.83
CA ASN A 27 -10.48 6.48 -18.51
C ASN A 27 -11.56 6.01 -17.52
N VAL A 28 -11.18 5.28 -16.47
CA VAL A 28 -12.11 4.83 -15.41
C VAL A 28 -12.74 6.03 -14.69
N SER A 29 -11.95 7.04 -14.35
CA SER A 29 -12.45 8.27 -13.70
C SER A 29 -13.47 8.98 -14.56
N ARG A 30 -13.21 9.13 -15.87
CA ARG A 30 -14.16 9.73 -16.81
C ARG A 30 -15.47 8.93 -16.85
N ILE A 31 -15.40 7.61 -16.92
CA ILE A 31 -16.60 6.75 -16.92
C ILE A 31 -17.39 6.91 -15.61
N LEU A 32 -16.72 6.92 -14.45
CA LEU A 32 -17.37 7.10 -13.15
C LEU A 32 -18.02 8.49 -12.99
N LEU A 33 -17.43 9.51 -13.61
CA LEU A 33 -17.93 10.89 -13.60
C LEU A 33 -19.05 11.15 -14.61
N SER A 34 -19.27 10.26 -15.58
CA SER A 34 -20.39 10.37 -16.52
C SER A 34 -21.72 10.17 -15.78
N ARG A 35 -22.33 11.28 -15.33
CA ARG A 35 -23.60 11.29 -14.59
C ARG A 35 -24.74 11.24 -15.61
N SER A 36 -25.18 10.02 -15.94
CA SER A 36 -26.53 9.68 -16.42
C SER A 36 -27.25 10.72 -17.30
N GLY A 37 -27.27 10.50 -18.62
CA GLY A 37 -28.35 10.99 -19.50
C GLY A 37 -27.92 11.50 -20.87
N THR A 38 -26.83 12.26 -20.96
CA THR A 38 -26.40 12.90 -22.22
C THR A 38 -25.02 12.47 -22.71
N ASP A 39 -24.18 11.91 -21.82
CA ASP A 39 -22.88 11.36 -22.22
C ASP A 39 -23.06 9.94 -22.74
N HIS A 40 -23.07 9.80 -24.07
CA HIS A 40 -23.05 8.49 -24.71
C HIS A 40 -21.67 7.87 -24.48
N LEU A 41 -21.59 6.90 -23.57
CA LEU A 41 -20.41 6.05 -23.43
C LEU A 41 -20.11 5.38 -24.77
N SER A 42 -18.85 5.39 -25.19
CA SER A 42 -18.46 4.66 -26.40
C SER A 42 -18.59 3.14 -26.17
N THR A 43 -18.59 2.35 -27.24
CA THR A 43 -18.52 0.88 -27.11
C THR A 43 -17.31 0.45 -26.27
N ALA A 44 -16.15 1.09 -26.49
CA ALA A 44 -14.94 0.83 -25.72
C ALA A 44 -15.09 1.17 -24.23
N ASP A 45 -15.88 2.20 -23.89
CA ASP A 45 -16.16 2.54 -22.50
C ASP A 45 -17.03 1.49 -21.81
N LEU A 46 -18.02 0.96 -22.52
CA LEU A 46 -18.88 -0.10 -22.02
C LEU A 46 -18.10 -1.40 -21.82
N GLU A 47 -17.21 -1.74 -22.76
CA GLU A 47 -16.29 -2.87 -22.65
C GLU A 47 -15.34 -2.70 -21.45
N LEU A 48 -14.72 -1.52 -21.31
CA LEU A 48 -13.86 -1.22 -20.17
C LEU A 48 -14.64 -1.32 -18.86
N LYS A 49 -15.84 -0.74 -18.77
CA LYS A 49 -16.69 -0.76 -17.58
C LYS A 49 -17.06 -2.18 -17.15
N ALA A 50 -17.20 -3.11 -18.10
CA ALA A 50 -17.46 -4.53 -17.81
C ALA A 50 -16.19 -5.33 -17.48
N SER A 51 -14.99 -4.74 -17.63
CA SER A 51 -13.72 -5.45 -17.47
C SER A 51 -13.28 -5.59 -16.01
N PRO A 52 -12.50 -6.65 -15.68
CA PRO A 52 -11.82 -6.78 -14.38
C PRO A 52 -10.89 -5.61 -14.03
N LEU A 53 -10.34 -4.93 -15.04
CA LEU A 53 -9.49 -3.75 -14.86
C LEU A 53 -10.27 -2.56 -14.30
N PHE A 54 -11.50 -2.35 -14.76
CA PHE A 54 -12.37 -1.30 -14.24
C PHE A 54 -12.70 -1.52 -12.78
N VAL A 55 -13.04 -2.76 -12.39
CA VAL A 55 -13.27 -3.11 -10.98
C VAL A 55 -12.06 -2.73 -10.14
N HIS A 56 -10.87 -3.18 -10.55
CA HIS A 56 -9.61 -2.91 -9.82
C HIS A 56 -9.34 -1.41 -9.64
N LEU A 57 -9.38 -0.64 -10.72
CA LEU A 57 -9.07 0.78 -10.70
C LEU A 57 -10.17 1.62 -10.03
N SER A 58 -11.44 1.23 -10.16
CA SER A 58 -12.56 1.92 -9.48
C SER A 58 -12.46 1.86 -7.96
N HIS A 59 -11.79 0.84 -7.42
CA HIS A 59 -11.45 0.75 -6.00
C HIS A 59 -10.24 1.61 -5.59
N GLY A 60 -9.60 2.32 -6.52
CA GLY A 60 -8.40 3.11 -6.28
C GLY A 60 -7.16 2.27 -6.02
N LEU A 61 -7.12 1.04 -6.56
CA LEU A 61 -5.99 0.14 -6.40
C LEU A 61 -4.87 0.47 -7.41
N ALA A 62 -3.64 0.25 -6.98
CA ALA A 62 -2.46 0.32 -7.81
C ALA A 62 -2.44 -0.86 -8.79
N LEU A 63 -2.14 -0.58 -10.05
CA LEU A 63 -1.98 -1.56 -11.11
C LEU A 63 -0.50 -1.93 -11.21
N THR A 64 -0.16 -3.13 -10.77
CA THR A 64 1.19 -3.69 -10.79
C THR A 64 1.21 -5.04 -11.48
N THR A 65 2.40 -5.55 -11.80
CA THR A 65 2.55 -6.96 -12.17
C THR A 65 1.95 -7.84 -11.06
N GLY A 66 1.08 -8.78 -11.43
CA GLY A 66 0.40 -9.68 -10.49
C GLY A 66 -0.85 -9.11 -9.82
N SER A 67 -1.34 -7.92 -10.21
CA SER A 67 -2.61 -7.38 -9.70
C SER A 67 -3.76 -8.36 -9.89
N ALA A 68 -4.59 -8.50 -8.85
CA ALA A 68 -5.75 -9.38 -8.83
C ALA A 68 -6.96 -8.69 -9.45
N LEU A 69 -6.94 -8.51 -10.77
CA LEU A 69 -8.00 -7.81 -11.50
C LEU A 69 -9.35 -8.50 -11.26
N GLY A 70 -10.41 -7.70 -11.12
CA GLY A 70 -11.77 -8.19 -10.84
C GLY A 70 -12.05 -8.58 -9.38
N SER A 71 -11.01 -8.68 -8.53
CA SER A 71 -11.19 -8.97 -7.10
C SER A 71 -11.55 -7.71 -6.31
N ILE A 72 -12.31 -7.90 -5.22
CA ILE A 72 -12.74 -6.81 -4.32
C ILE A 72 -11.78 -6.75 -3.12
N PRO A 73 -11.17 -5.58 -2.81
CA PRO A 73 -10.33 -5.44 -1.61
C PRO A 73 -11.19 -5.43 -0.33
N PRO A 74 -10.61 -5.76 0.84
CA PRO A 74 -11.34 -5.65 2.10
C PRO A 74 -11.76 -4.21 2.37
N THR A 75 -12.91 -4.07 3.03
CA THR A 75 -13.33 -2.81 3.66
C THR A 75 -12.41 -2.44 4.82
N ILE A 76 -12.42 -1.17 5.22
CA ILE A 76 -11.70 -0.70 6.41
C ILE A 76 -12.16 -1.46 7.66
N ASP A 77 -13.46 -1.76 7.78
CA ASP A 77 -14.02 -2.50 8.92
C ASP A 77 -13.54 -3.96 8.95
N GLN A 78 -13.45 -4.63 7.80
CA GLN A 78 -12.82 -5.96 7.70
C GLN A 78 -11.32 -5.92 8.06
N CYS A 79 -10.61 -4.85 7.66
CA CYS A 79 -9.21 -4.65 8.04
C CYS A 79 -9.07 -4.45 9.56
N LEU A 80 -9.92 -3.62 10.15
CA LEU A 80 -9.90 -3.27 11.57
C LEU A 80 -10.28 -4.47 12.46
N SER A 81 -11.34 -5.19 12.12
CA SER A 81 -11.80 -6.35 12.89
C SER A 81 -10.71 -7.42 13.02
N THR A 82 -10.02 -7.73 11.92
CA THR A 82 -8.92 -8.71 11.90
C THR A 82 -7.66 -8.20 12.62
N TYR A 83 -7.43 -6.88 12.61
CA TYR A 83 -6.35 -6.23 13.35
C TYR A 83 -6.55 -6.28 14.88
N GLN A 84 -7.81 -6.16 15.33
CA GLN A 84 -8.18 -6.09 16.75
C GLN A 84 -8.42 -7.45 17.42
N ILE A 85 -8.31 -8.57 16.70
CA ILE A 85 -8.44 -9.91 17.28
C ILE A 85 -7.48 -10.06 18.46
N SER A 86 -8.02 -10.34 19.64
CA SER A 86 -7.23 -10.56 20.85
C SER A 86 -6.67 -11.98 20.89
N ASN A 87 -5.46 -12.12 21.41
CA ASN A 87 -4.86 -13.41 21.71
C ASN A 87 -5.02 -13.79 23.20
N THR A 88 -4.61 -15.01 23.55
CA THR A 88 -4.66 -15.54 24.91
C THR A 88 -3.81 -14.76 25.92
N VAL A 89 -2.82 -13.99 25.45
CA VAL A 89 -1.97 -13.17 26.32
C VAL A 89 -2.48 -11.74 26.50
N GLY A 90 -3.63 -11.37 25.91
CA GLY A 90 -4.28 -10.07 26.07
C GLY A 90 -3.75 -8.96 25.14
N LEU A 91 -2.99 -9.31 24.10
CA LEU A 91 -2.60 -8.38 23.04
C LEU A 91 -3.45 -8.61 21.79
N THR A 92 -3.78 -7.55 21.06
CA THR A 92 -4.34 -7.70 19.73
C THR A 92 -3.28 -8.20 18.73
N VAL A 93 -3.74 -8.80 17.63
CA VAL A 93 -2.87 -9.21 16.53
C VAL A 93 -2.04 -8.02 16.01
N GLY A 94 -2.67 -6.85 15.86
CA GLY A 94 -2.01 -5.60 15.50
C GLY A 94 -0.91 -5.18 16.50
N ALA A 95 -1.23 -5.14 17.80
CA ALA A 95 -0.28 -4.74 18.84
C ALA A 95 0.91 -5.69 18.93
N ARG A 96 0.68 -7.00 18.78
CA ARG A 96 1.74 -7.99 18.72
C ARG A 96 2.64 -7.80 17.49
N ALA A 97 2.08 -7.48 16.33
CA ALA A 97 2.89 -7.18 15.15
C ALA A 97 3.70 -5.89 15.37
N TRP A 98 3.10 -4.86 15.96
CA TRP A 98 3.74 -3.56 16.16
C TRP A 98 4.95 -3.65 17.09
N THR A 99 4.83 -4.37 18.22
CA THR A 99 5.96 -4.59 19.14
C THR A 99 7.17 -5.24 18.47
N LYS A 100 6.96 -6.06 17.42
CA LYS A 100 8.04 -6.65 16.60
C LYS A 100 8.63 -5.71 15.56
N HIS A 101 7.91 -4.67 15.15
CA HIS A 101 8.33 -3.73 14.11
C HIS A 101 8.86 -2.41 14.68
N ALA A 102 8.45 -2.01 15.89
CA ALA A 102 8.77 -0.72 16.49
C ALA A 102 10.28 -0.38 16.51
N HIS A 103 11.14 -1.39 16.55
CA HIS A 103 12.60 -1.23 16.57
C HIS A 103 13.28 -1.26 15.18
N ARG A 104 12.52 -1.44 14.09
CA ARG A 104 13.07 -1.58 12.73
C ARG A 104 13.36 -0.23 12.06
N SER A 105 12.54 0.78 12.35
CA SER A 105 12.86 2.16 12.00
C SER A 105 13.81 2.74 13.07
N GLN A 106 15.08 2.93 12.75
CA GLN A 106 16.08 3.42 13.72
C GLN A 106 16.26 4.95 13.66
N GLU A 107 16.76 5.50 14.77
CA GLU A 107 17.17 6.91 14.91
C GLU A 107 18.33 7.25 13.93
N LEU A 108 18.49 8.54 13.61
CA LEU A 108 19.63 9.04 12.84
C LEU A 108 20.97 8.72 13.55
N HIS A 109 22.08 8.68 12.79
CA HIS A 109 23.41 8.42 13.34
C HIS A 109 23.84 9.55 14.30
N PRO A 110 24.56 9.26 15.40
CA PRO A 110 24.94 10.26 16.40
C PRO A 110 25.73 11.48 15.86
N SER A 111 26.31 11.39 14.66
CA SER A 111 26.99 12.50 13.99
C SER A 111 26.05 13.57 13.42
N ASP A 112 24.79 13.21 13.17
CA ASP A 112 23.81 14.05 12.47
C ASP A 112 22.77 14.63 13.45
N VAL A 113 22.90 14.26 14.73
CA VAL A 113 22.08 14.74 15.83
C VAL A 113 22.71 16.05 16.33
N SER A 114 22.13 17.18 15.93
CA SER A 114 22.35 18.40 16.71
C SER A 114 21.88 18.11 18.15
N LYS A 115 22.60 18.62 19.15
CA LYS A 115 22.39 18.35 20.59
C LYS A 115 20.99 18.73 21.14
N THR A 116 20.01 18.99 20.29
CA THR A 116 18.62 19.33 20.62
C THR A 116 17.61 18.22 20.29
N SER A 117 17.96 17.11 19.62
CA SER A 117 17.04 16.00 19.32
C SER A 117 17.29 14.74 20.15
N ALA A 118 17.33 14.88 21.48
CA ALA A 118 17.09 13.75 22.37
C ALA A 118 15.64 13.27 22.19
N GLY A 119 15.44 12.19 21.42
CA GLY A 119 14.16 11.46 21.39
C GLY A 119 13.36 11.50 20.08
N GLN A 120 14.00 11.60 18.91
CA GLN A 120 13.27 11.44 17.66
C GLN A 120 13.01 9.94 17.38
N LEU A 121 11.86 9.46 17.86
CA LEU A 121 11.41 8.08 17.66
C LEU A 121 11.38 7.72 16.17
N GLY A 122 11.78 6.49 15.82
CA GLY A 122 11.61 5.95 14.48
C GLY A 122 10.14 5.99 14.02
N TRP A 123 9.88 5.81 12.72
CA TRP A 123 8.53 6.00 12.14
C TRP A 123 7.43 5.21 12.85
N TRP A 124 7.73 3.99 13.29
CA TRP A 124 6.81 3.12 14.02
C TRP A 124 6.52 3.57 15.46
N GLY A 125 7.27 4.53 16.00
CA GLY A 125 7.19 4.95 17.38
C GLY A 125 7.78 3.94 18.37
N ARG A 126 7.45 4.12 19.66
CA ARG A 126 7.96 3.29 20.76
C ARG A 126 6.85 2.42 21.33
N ALA A 127 6.96 1.11 21.15
CA ALA A 127 6.03 0.14 21.72
C ALA A 127 6.41 -0.17 23.18
N GLN A 128 5.83 0.56 24.14
CA GLN A 128 6.06 0.35 25.57
C GLN A 128 4.81 0.60 26.43
N GLY A 129 4.76 -0.06 27.59
CA GLY A 129 3.68 0.06 28.55
C GLY A 129 2.99 -1.27 28.81
N SER A 130 1.87 -1.20 29.52
CA SER A 130 0.98 -2.35 29.75
C SER A 130 0.36 -2.85 28.44
N LYS A 131 -0.18 -4.07 28.44
CA LYS A 131 -0.86 -4.65 27.27
C LYS A 131 -2.02 -3.81 26.77
N SER A 132 -2.78 -3.20 27.69
CA SER A 132 -3.89 -2.30 27.33
C SER A 132 -3.36 -1.06 26.61
N GLN A 133 -2.29 -0.45 27.12
CA GLN A 133 -1.65 0.71 26.48
C GLN A 133 -1.09 0.34 25.11
N LEU A 134 -0.47 -0.83 24.96
CA LEU A 134 0.03 -1.32 23.68
C LEU A 134 -1.11 -1.52 22.66
N ASN A 135 -2.25 -2.06 23.08
CA ASN A 135 -3.41 -2.25 22.22
C ASN A 135 -3.99 -0.91 21.75
N GLU A 136 -4.12 0.06 22.65
CA GLU A 136 -4.62 1.41 22.35
C GLU A 136 -3.67 2.16 21.40
N GLN A 137 -2.37 2.19 21.71
CA GLN A 137 -1.37 2.84 20.86
C GLN A 137 -1.27 2.18 19.48
N SER A 138 -1.39 0.86 19.41
CA SER A 138 -1.43 0.14 18.14
C SER A 138 -2.65 0.56 17.29
N LEU A 139 -3.81 0.77 17.92
CA LEU A 139 -5.00 1.25 17.20
C LEU A 139 -4.80 2.67 16.65
N ILE A 140 -4.12 3.55 17.39
CA ILE A 140 -3.73 4.88 16.88
C ILE A 140 -2.83 4.73 15.65
N LEU A 141 -1.87 3.79 15.66
CA LEU A 141 -1.01 3.50 14.52
C LEU A 141 -1.79 2.97 13.31
N PHE A 142 -2.80 2.12 13.53
CA PHE A 142 -3.69 1.67 12.45
C PHE A 142 -4.34 2.86 11.74
N TRP A 143 -4.95 3.78 12.49
CA TRP A 143 -5.59 4.96 11.91
C TRP A 143 -4.60 5.95 11.30
N LYS A 144 -3.38 6.08 11.87
CA LYS A 144 -2.29 6.86 11.26
C LYS A 144 -2.01 6.39 9.83
N ILE A 145 -1.98 5.08 9.59
CA ILE A 145 -1.73 4.51 8.26
C ILE A 145 -2.97 4.62 7.36
N VAL A 146 -4.13 4.22 7.85
CA VAL A 146 -5.38 4.21 7.06
C VAL A 146 -5.73 5.61 6.57
N ASN A 147 -5.57 6.64 7.40
CA ASN A 147 -5.91 8.02 7.04
C ASN A 147 -4.87 8.68 6.12
N ALA A 148 -3.65 8.15 6.06
CA ALA A 148 -2.55 8.68 5.24
C ALA A 148 -2.21 7.76 4.06
N VAL A 149 -3.07 6.79 3.74
CA VAL A 149 -2.82 5.83 2.68
C VAL A 149 -2.75 6.53 1.33
N THR A 150 -1.65 6.33 0.62
CA THR A 150 -1.45 6.85 -0.75
C THR A 150 -1.22 5.73 -1.75
N TRP A 151 -1.12 4.49 -1.26
CA TRP A 151 -0.94 3.30 -2.08
C TRP A 151 -1.76 2.16 -1.52
N ARG A 152 -2.60 1.55 -2.36
CA ARG A 152 -3.39 0.36 -2.04
C ARG A 152 -3.15 -0.64 -3.15
N ASN A 153 -2.72 -1.86 -2.84
CA ASN A 153 -2.50 -2.89 -3.85
C ASN A 153 -3.24 -4.18 -3.46
N LEU A 154 -3.83 -4.82 -4.47
CA LEU A 154 -4.46 -6.13 -4.36
C LEU A 154 -3.81 -7.02 -5.42
N HIS A 155 -3.10 -8.05 -4.98
CA HIS A 155 -2.28 -8.88 -5.88
C HIS A 155 -2.24 -10.33 -5.43
N TRP A 156 -1.89 -11.21 -6.37
CA TRP A 156 -1.70 -12.63 -6.11
C TRP A 156 -0.25 -12.93 -5.74
N LEU A 157 -0.07 -13.72 -4.70
CA LEU A 157 1.14 -14.50 -4.48
C LEU A 157 0.95 -15.92 -5.04
N PRO A 158 2.04 -16.68 -5.23
CA PRO A 158 1.95 -18.10 -5.55
C PRO A 158 0.99 -18.87 -4.63
N HIS A 159 0.43 -19.97 -5.13
CA HIS A 159 -0.53 -20.82 -4.41
C HIS A 159 -1.86 -20.13 -4.06
N GLN A 160 -2.34 -19.22 -4.93
CA GLN A 160 -3.65 -18.58 -4.79
C GLN A 160 -3.81 -17.83 -3.46
N VAL A 161 -2.76 -17.14 -3.00
CA VAL A 161 -2.86 -16.28 -1.83
C VAL A 161 -3.12 -14.86 -2.31
N LEU A 162 -4.34 -14.38 -2.06
CA LEU A 162 -4.73 -13.00 -2.36
C LEU A 162 -4.20 -12.09 -1.26
N VAL A 163 -3.48 -11.03 -1.63
CA VAL A 163 -2.86 -10.11 -0.69
C VAL A 163 -3.38 -8.70 -0.91
N TYR A 164 -3.85 -8.09 0.16
CA TYR A 164 -4.17 -6.68 0.21
C TYR A 164 -3.11 -5.95 1.04
N GLU A 165 -2.52 -4.91 0.45
CA GLU A 165 -1.47 -4.12 1.06
C GLU A 165 -1.81 -2.63 0.96
N ILE A 166 -1.66 -1.91 2.05
CA ILE A 166 -1.78 -0.45 2.06
C ILE A 166 -0.48 0.15 2.56
N ARG A 167 -0.08 1.27 1.95
CA ARG A 167 1.11 2.03 2.35
C ARG A 167 0.84 3.52 2.35
N VAL A 168 1.53 4.22 3.24
CA VAL A 168 1.68 5.67 3.19
C VAL A 168 2.79 6.03 2.20
N LYS A 169 2.91 7.32 1.89
CA LYS A 169 3.87 7.83 0.89
C LYS A 169 5.31 7.42 1.17
N GLU A 170 5.67 7.36 2.45
CA GLU A 170 6.98 6.96 2.96
C GLU A 170 7.33 5.48 2.77
N GLY A 171 6.36 4.64 2.37
CA GLY A 171 6.56 3.22 2.15
C GLY A 171 6.17 2.31 3.31
N TYR A 172 5.91 2.85 4.49
CA TYR A 172 5.39 2.08 5.63
C TYR A 172 3.93 1.68 5.41
N GLY A 173 3.53 0.53 5.93
CA GLY A 173 2.18 0.06 5.66
C GLY A 173 1.74 -1.14 6.47
N MET A 174 0.63 -1.72 6.02
CA MET A 174 -0.01 -2.90 6.60
C MET A 174 -0.44 -3.88 5.50
N ARG A 175 -0.46 -5.17 5.83
CA ARG A 175 -0.81 -6.25 4.90
C ARG A 175 -1.83 -7.21 5.49
N TRP A 176 -2.79 -7.60 4.67
CA TRP A 176 -3.74 -8.69 4.91
C TRP A 176 -3.65 -9.73 3.80
N SER A 177 -4.11 -10.94 4.07
CA SER A 177 -4.23 -11.99 3.06
C SER A 177 -5.47 -12.83 3.21
N GLN A 178 -5.90 -13.44 2.11
CA GLN A 178 -6.84 -14.56 2.06
C GLN A 178 -6.16 -15.74 1.35
N ASP A 179 -6.17 -16.91 1.98
CA ASP A 179 -5.74 -18.15 1.34
C ASP A 179 -6.90 -18.72 0.52
N ARG A 180 -6.71 -18.85 -0.80
CA ARG A 180 -7.69 -19.39 -1.75
C ARG A 180 -7.22 -20.69 -2.40
N SER A 181 -6.18 -21.34 -1.86
CA SER A 181 -5.60 -22.58 -2.41
C SER A 181 -6.57 -23.76 -2.46
N SER A 182 -7.62 -23.78 -1.64
CA SER A 182 -8.64 -24.83 -1.65
C SER A 182 -9.81 -24.60 -2.61
N LEU A 183 -9.77 -23.54 -3.43
CA LEU A 183 -10.69 -23.40 -4.56
C LEU A 183 -10.21 -24.33 -5.68
N LYS A 184 -11.06 -25.29 -6.09
CA LYS A 184 -10.75 -26.12 -7.26
C LYS A 184 -10.83 -25.26 -8.52
N GLU A 185 -9.89 -25.43 -9.44
CA GLU A 185 -9.98 -24.82 -10.78
C GLU A 185 -11.29 -25.24 -11.45
N GLY A 186 -12.13 -24.26 -11.82
CA GLY A 186 -13.38 -24.48 -12.55
C GLY A 186 -14.64 -24.70 -11.69
N GLU A 187 -14.58 -24.58 -10.35
CA GLU A 187 -15.81 -24.44 -9.57
C GLU A 187 -16.37 -23.02 -9.77
N ASP A 188 -17.63 -22.92 -10.21
CA ASP A 188 -18.34 -21.66 -10.41
C ASP A 188 -18.40 -20.89 -9.09
N VAL A 189 -17.79 -19.71 -9.10
CA VAL A 189 -17.59 -18.78 -7.96
C VAL A 189 -18.90 -18.34 -7.30
N ASN A 190 -20.04 -18.64 -7.91
CA ASN A 190 -21.37 -18.21 -7.47
C ASN A 190 -22.07 -19.19 -6.50
N GLU A 191 -21.60 -20.42 -6.30
CA GLU A 191 -22.30 -21.40 -5.44
C GLU A 191 -21.76 -21.51 -4.01
N ARG A 192 -20.52 -21.07 -3.76
CA ARG A 192 -19.96 -20.89 -2.42
C ARG A 192 -19.32 -19.51 -2.37
N GLY A 193 -20.07 -18.54 -1.84
CA GLY A 193 -19.73 -17.12 -1.87
C GLY A 193 -18.25 -16.86 -1.61
N GLU A 194 -17.56 -16.35 -2.63
CA GLU A 194 -16.17 -15.87 -2.53
C GLU A 194 -15.96 -14.86 -1.38
N ASP A 195 -17.06 -14.23 -0.95
CA ASP A 195 -17.16 -13.28 0.16
C ASP A 195 -16.97 -13.87 1.57
N GLU A 196 -16.95 -15.19 1.76
CA GLU A 196 -16.96 -15.76 3.12
C GLU A 196 -15.57 -16.03 3.72
N ARG A 197 -14.49 -16.04 2.94
CA ARG A 197 -13.16 -16.30 3.51
C ARG A 197 -12.68 -15.08 4.31
N PRO A 198 -12.40 -15.20 5.61
CA PRO A 198 -11.99 -14.05 6.39
C PRO A 198 -10.60 -13.58 5.94
N TRP A 199 -10.46 -12.26 5.81
CA TRP A 199 -9.15 -11.65 5.72
C TRP A 199 -8.35 -11.93 6.99
N VAL A 200 -7.03 -12.03 6.86
CA VAL A 200 -6.13 -12.23 8.00
C VAL A 200 -5.07 -11.13 7.98
N PHE A 201 -4.95 -10.36 9.06
CA PHE A 201 -3.84 -9.42 9.22
C PHE A 201 -2.51 -10.16 9.30
N ARG A 202 -1.57 -9.81 8.43
CA ARG A 202 -0.25 -10.46 8.32
C ARG A 202 0.86 -9.68 8.97
N GLY A 203 0.71 -8.37 9.13
CA GLY A 203 1.69 -7.53 9.79
C GLY A 203 1.87 -6.18 9.13
N PHE A 204 2.91 -5.49 9.59
CA PHE A 204 3.38 -4.24 9.03
C PHE A 204 4.36 -4.49 7.89
N VAL A 205 4.45 -3.55 6.96
CA VAL A 205 5.42 -3.57 5.85
C VAL A 205 6.35 -2.37 5.95
N GLU A 206 7.64 -2.62 5.70
CA GLU A 206 8.68 -1.60 5.68
C GLU A 206 8.82 -1.02 4.26
N PRO A 207 9.35 0.19 4.10
CA PRO A 207 9.69 0.75 2.80
C PRO A 207 10.56 -0.22 1.98
N MET A 208 10.32 -0.29 0.68
CA MET A 208 11.15 -1.10 -0.21
C MET A 208 12.53 -0.46 -0.32
N ILE A 209 13.56 -1.16 0.15
CA ILE A 209 14.96 -0.73 0.10
C ILE A 209 15.80 -1.82 -0.57
N GLU A 210 16.86 -1.39 -1.24
CA GLU A 210 17.85 -2.31 -1.79
C GLU A 210 18.49 -3.13 -0.67
N ASN A 211 18.62 -4.44 -0.87
CA ASN A 211 19.11 -5.40 0.13
C ASN A 211 18.33 -5.38 1.47
N GLY A 212 17.03 -5.05 1.42
CA GLY A 212 16.19 -4.94 2.61
C GLY A 212 16.09 -6.22 3.43
N HIS A 213 16.08 -7.38 2.77
CA HIS A 213 16.05 -8.66 3.45
C HIS A 213 17.34 -8.92 4.25
N GLU A 214 18.48 -8.63 3.64
CA GLU A 214 19.83 -8.83 4.17
C GLU A 214 20.08 -7.96 5.42
N VAL A 215 19.49 -6.76 5.47
CA VAL A 215 19.59 -5.85 6.63
C VAL A 215 18.44 -6.01 7.63
N GLY A 216 17.59 -7.04 7.47
CA GLY A 216 16.44 -7.29 8.34
C GLY A 216 15.40 -6.17 8.32
N TRP A 217 15.33 -5.45 7.21
CA TRP A 217 14.49 -4.27 6.96
C TRP A 217 14.72 -3.14 7.97
N ARG A 218 15.93 -3.07 8.53
CA ARG A 218 16.35 -1.93 9.34
C ARG A 218 16.83 -0.82 8.42
N HIS A 219 16.26 0.36 8.58
CA HIS A 219 16.60 1.52 7.77
C HIS A 219 16.65 2.79 8.62
N ARG A 220 17.42 3.76 8.14
CA ARG A 220 17.42 5.13 8.63
C ARG A 220 16.30 5.89 7.92
N LEU A 221 15.73 6.90 8.59
CA LEU A 221 14.77 7.80 7.98
C LEU A 221 15.48 8.68 6.93
N THR A 222 15.64 8.17 5.72
CA THR A 222 16.10 8.94 4.56
C THR A 222 14.89 9.24 3.70
N PHE A 223 14.20 10.33 3.99
CA PHE A 223 13.23 10.87 3.04
C PHE A 223 13.98 11.71 2.02
N PRO A 224 13.76 11.54 0.71
CA PRO A 224 14.31 12.47 -0.26
C PRO A 224 13.80 13.88 0.11
N SER A 225 14.74 14.81 0.30
CA SER A 225 14.41 16.22 0.46
C SER A 225 13.63 16.66 -0.78
N ALA A 226 12.66 17.56 -0.62
CA ALA A 226 11.83 18.09 -1.70
C ALA A 226 12.61 18.94 -2.74
N SER A 227 13.93 18.79 -2.81
CA SER A 227 14.83 19.57 -3.64
C SER A 227 15.99 18.71 -4.14
N SER A 228 15.72 17.84 -5.11
CA SER A 228 16.76 17.36 -6.01
C SER A 228 16.20 17.23 -7.43
N SER A 229 15.78 18.38 -7.97
CA SER A 229 15.82 18.58 -9.42
C SER A 229 17.29 18.62 -9.83
N THR A 230 17.85 17.48 -10.23
CA THR A 230 19.14 17.44 -10.90
C THR A 230 18.98 18.14 -12.25
N SER A 231 19.51 19.35 -12.33
CA SER A 231 19.77 20.05 -13.58
C SER A 231 20.80 19.22 -14.35
N ASN A 232 20.37 18.58 -15.44
CA ASN A 232 21.28 17.97 -16.40
C ASN A 232 22.02 19.09 -17.13
N THR A 233 23.23 19.42 -16.66
CA THR A 233 24.18 20.18 -17.47
C THR A 233 24.81 19.20 -18.45
N VAL A 234 24.41 19.28 -19.71
CA VAL A 234 25.03 18.58 -20.83
C VAL A 234 26.41 19.21 -21.06
N GLU A 235 27.46 18.50 -20.65
CA GLU A 235 28.83 18.90 -20.95
C GLU A 235 29.18 18.42 -22.38
N PHE A 236 29.24 19.36 -23.32
CA PHE A 236 29.69 19.12 -24.68
C PHE A 236 31.21 18.90 -24.67
N ALA A 237 31.66 17.68 -24.95
CA ALA A 237 33.05 17.38 -25.24
C ALA A 237 33.41 17.86 -26.65
N HIS A 238 34.31 18.83 -26.75
CA HIS A 238 34.99 19.19 -28.00
C HIS A 238 36.10 18.17 -28.32
N PRO A 239 36.31 17.79 -29.60
CA PRO A 239 37.33 16.82 -29.98
C PRO A 239 38.72 17.46 -30.08
N SER A 240 39.70 16.82 -29.46
CA SER A 240 41.12 17.13 -29.59
C SER A 240 41.64 16.64 -30.95
N HIS A 241 42.07 17.57 -31.81
CA HIS A 241 42.91 17.25 -32.96
C HIS A 241 44.34 16.97 -32.47
N GLN A 242 44.83 15.76 -32.72
CA GLN A 242 46.26 15.48 -32.79
C GLN A 242 46.75 15.86 -34.20
N THR A 243 47.85 16.62 -34.23
CA THR A 243 48.79 16.72 -35.35
C THR A 243 49.99 15.86 -35.07
#